data_AF-A0AAV2BZ29-F1
#
_entry.id   AF-A0AAV2BZ29-F1
#
_cell.length_a   1.000
_cell.length_b   1.000
_cell.length_c   1.000
_cell.angle_alpha   90.00
_cell.angle_beta   90.00
_cell.angle_gamma   90.00
#
_symmetry.space_group_name_H-M   'P 1'
#
loop_
_entity.id
_entity.type
_entity.pdbx_description
1 polymer ?
#
loop_
_entity_poly.entity_id
_entity_poly.type
_entity_poly.pdbx_seq_one_letter_code
_entity_poly.pdbx_strand_id
1 'polypeptide(L)' 'IYLAAVLEYLVAEVLELAGNAARDNSKSRITPRHLQLAIGNDYEFGKLLSEVTISEGGVFPNIQAVLFPKKK' A
#
# COMPACT_ATOMS: atom_id res chain seq x y z
N ILE A 1 7.66 -27.73 -2.00
CA ILE A 1 6.78 -27.15 -3.04
C ILE A 1 5.77 -26.19 -2.41
N TYR A 2 4.97 -26.61 -1.41
CA TYR A 2 3.94 -25.76 -0.79
C TYR A 2 4.39 -24.36 -0.33
N LEU A 3 5.46 -24.26 0.46
CA LEU A 3 5.93 -22.96 0.95
C LEU A 3 6.31 -22.01 -0.19
N ALA A 4 6.96 -22.51 -1.24
CA ALA A 4 7.36 -21.70 -2.39
C ALA A 4 6.14 -21.14 -3.14
N ALA A 5 5.11 -21.97 -3.34
CA ALA A 5 3.87 -21.54 -4.00
C ALA A 5 3.12 -20.47 -3.20
N VAL A 6 3.09 -20.59 -1.86
CA VAL A 6 2.47 -19.57 -1.00
C VAL A 6 3.24 -18.25 -1.06
N LEU A 7 4.57 -18.30 -1.00
CA LEU A 7 5.40 -17.08 -1.11
C LEU A 7 5.26 -16.42 -2.49
N GLU A 8 5.21 -17.20 -3.56
CA GLU A 8 4.99 -16.70 -4.92
C GLU A 8 3.64 -15.98 -5.04
N TYR A 9 2.57 -16.59 -4.53
CA TYR A 9 1.24 -15.98 -4.52
C TYR A 9 1.22 -14.63 -3.78
N LEU A 10 1.77 -14.58 -2.56
CA LEU A 10 1.80 -13.35 -1.77
C LEU A 10 2.62 -12.24 -2.45
N VAL A 11 3.75 -12.59 -3.06
CA VAL A 11 4.58 -11.61 -3.78
C VAL A 11 3.87 -11.11 -5.03
N ALA A 12 3.22 -12.00 -5.79
CA ALA A 12 2.50 -11.63 -7.00
C ALA A 12 1.36 -10.63 -6.68
N GLU A 13 0.57 -10.92 -5.65
CA GLU A 13 -0.56 -10.08 -5.24
C GLU A 13 -0.10 -8.68 -4.77
N VAL A 14 0.92 -8.59 -3.90
CA VAL A 14 1.46 -7.28 -3.47
C VAL A 14 2.01 -6.49 -4.66
N LEU A 15 2.67 -7.15 -5.60
CA LEU A 15 3.24 -6.48 -6.78
C LEU A 15 2.16 -6.02 -7.77
N GLU A 16 1.05 -6.74 -7.90
CA GLU A 16 -0.10 -6.31 -8.70
C GLU A 16 -0.70 -5.01 -8.15
N LEU A 17 -1.02 -4.99 -6.86
CA LEU A 17 -1.58 -3.82 -6.19
C LEU A 17 -0.61 -2.62 -6.19
N ALA A 18 0.68 -2.87 -5.94
CA ALA A 18 1.71 -1.83 -5.98
C ALA A 18 1.98 -1.32 -7.40
N GLY A 19 1.86 -2.18 -8.41
CA GLY A 19 1.92 -1.82 -9.82
C GLY A 19 0.77 -0.91 -10.23
N ASN A 20 -0.45 -1.22 -9.77
CA ASN A 20 -1.62 -0.37 -9.96
C ASN A 20 -1.42 0.99 -9.29
N ALA A 21 -0.97 1.03 -8.03
CA ALA A 21 -0.66 2.28 -7.33
C ALA A 21 0.45 3.10 -8.02
N ALA A 22 1.45 2.45 -8.62
CA ALA A 22 2.47 3.14 -9.40
C ALA A 22 1.88 3.76 -10.66
N ARG A 23 1.01 3.04 -11.36
CA ARG A 23 0.32 3.48 -12.56
C ARG A 23 -0.61 4.67 -12.26
N ASP A 24 -1.36 4.62 -11.16
CA ASP A 24 -2.23 5.72 -10.73
C ASP A 24 -1.43 6.99 -10.44
N ASN A 25 -0.22 6.85 -9.89
CA ASN A 25 0.73 7.95 -9.69
C ASN A 25 1.51 8.34 -10.96
N SER A 26 1.14 7.79 -12.13
CA SER A 26 1.80 8.04 -13.42
C SER A 26 3.30 7.71 -13.40
N LYS A 27 3.69 6.65 -12.69
CA LYS A 27 5.06 6.13 -12.60
C LYS A 27 5.14 4.73 -13.19
N SER A 28 6.24 4.43 -13.87
CA SER A 28 6.54 3.09 -14.41
C SER A 28 7.30 2.20 -13.43
N ARG A 29 7.85 2.76 -12.35
CA ARG A 29 8.65 2.06 -11.34
C ARG A 29 7.91 2.04 -10.00
N ILE A 30 7.86 0.86 -9.39
CA ILE A 30 7.37 0.68 -8.01
C ILE A 30 8.38 1.30 -7.04
N THR A 31 7.88 2.10 -6.10
CA THR A 31 8.65 2.73 -5.02
C THR A 31 8.09 2.28 -3.67
N PRO A 32 8.80 2.51 -2.54
CA PRO A 32 8.26 2.16 -1.21
C PRO A 32 6.91 2.80 -0.91
N ARG A 33 6.64 4.00 -1.46
CA ARG A 33 5.33 4.66 -1.38
C ARG A 33 4.21 3.83 -2.03
N HIS A 34 4.47 3.22 -3.18
CA HIS A 34 3.47 2.40 -3.87
C HIS A 34 3.17 1.11 -3.09
N LEU A 35 4.18 0.51 -2.45
CA LEU A 35 4.00 -0.63 -1.54
C LEU A 35 3.14 -0.24 -0.33
N GLN A 36 3.42 0.90 0.30
CA GLN A 36 2.65 1.38 1.44
C GLN A 36 1.18 1.68 1.07
N LEU A 37 0.93 2.23 -0.11
CA LEU A 37 -0.43 2.49 -0.60
C LEU A 37 -1.17 1.20 -0.95
N ALA A 38 -0.50 0.23 -1.56
CA ALA A 38 -1.07 -1.09 -1.86
C ALA A 38 -1.48 -1.82 -0.57
N ILE A 39 -0.57 -1.91 0.40
CA ILE A 39 -0.82 -2.58 1.69
C ILE A 39 -1.87 -1.81 2.52
N GLY A 40 -1.87 -0.49 2.48
CA GLY A 40 -2.83 0.33 3.24
C GLY A 40 -4.25 0.33 2.67
N ASN A 41 -4.42 0.06 1.37
CA ASN A 41 -5.74 -0.06 0.75
C ASN A 41 -6.33 -1.47 0.82
N ASP A 42 -5.49 -2.49 1.00
CA ASP A 42 -5.93 -3.87 1.12
C ASP A 42 -6.08 -4.31 2.59
N TYR A 43 -7.24 -4.84 2.94
CA TYR A 43 -7.55 -5.23 4.32
C TYR A 43 -6.73 -6.43 4.80
N GLU A 44 -6.50 -7.41 3.91
CA GLU A 44 -5.82 -8.65 4.28
C GLU A 44 -4.32 -8.40 4.50
N PHE A 45 -3.68 -7.65 3.61
CA PHE A 45 -2.30 -7.21 3.77
C PHE A 45 -2.13 -6.23 4.93
N GLY A 46 -3.04 -5.28 5.10
CA GLY A 46 -3.00 -4.36 6.24
C GLY A 46 -3.05 -5.09 7.58
N LYS A 47 -3.82 -6.18 7.67
CA LYS A 47 -3.86 -7.05 8.85
C LYS A 47 -2.59 -7.89 8.99
N LEU A 48 -2.15 -8.53 7.90
CA LEU A 48 -0.96 -9.39 7.86
C LEU A 48 0.32 -8.64 8.23
N LEU A 49 0.43 -7.36 7.83
CA LEU A 49 1.62 -6.52 7.99
C LEU A 49 1.42 -5.38 9.00
N SER A 50 0.47 -5.52 9.92
CA SER A 50 0.06 -4.47 10.87
C SER A 50 1.20 -3.93 11.75
N GLU A 51 2.19 -4.76 12.08
CA GLU A 51 3.35 -4.38 12.90
C GLU A 51 4.64 -4.15 12.09
N VAL A 52 4.54 -4.16 10.76
CA VAL A 52 5.69 -3.97 9.86
C VAL A 52 5.78 -2.50 9.44
N THR A 53 6.99 -1.94 9.53
CA THR A 53 7.27 -0.59 9.03
C THR A 53 7.94 -0.65 7.66
N ILE A 54 7.35 0.00 6.66
CA ILE A 54 7.96 0.16 5.33
C ILE A 54 8.76 1.46 5.34
N SER A 55 10.09 1.33 5.26
CA SER A 55 10.98 2.49 5.10
C SER A 55 10.60 3.30 3.87
N GLU A 56 10.52 4.63 4.00
CA GLU A 56 10.15 5.56 2.91
C GLU A 56 8.72 5.40 2.36
N GLY A 57 7.86 4.62 3.02
CA GLY A 57 6.46 4.40 2.60
C GLY A 57 5.53 5.60 2.84
N GLY A 58 5.82 6.41 3.86
CA GLY A 58 4.94 7.47 4.34
C GLY A 58 3.62 6.91 4.92
N VAL A 59 2.56 7.72 4.92
CA VAL A 59 1.24 7.34 5.46
C VAL A 59 0.11 7.57 4.47
N PHE A 60 -1.03 6.90 4.66
CA PHE A 60 -2.21 7.17 3.86
C PHE A 60 -2.70 8.61 4.08
N PRO A 61 -3.00 9.39 3.03
CA PRO A 61 -3.51 10.75 3.19
C PRO A 61 -4.88 10.72 3.90
N ASN A 62 -4.93 11.22 5.13
CA ASN A 62 -6.17 11.30 5.90
C ASN A 62 -6.16 12.59 6.71
N ILE A 63 -7.15 13.46 6.49
CA ILE A 63 -7.33 14.71 7.22
C ILE A 63 -8.66 14.61 7.97
N GLN A 64 -8.62 14.72 9.30
CA GLN A 64 -9.83 14.69 10.11
C GLN A 64 -10.75 15.87 9.73
N ALA A 65 -12.05 15.62 9.65
CA ALA A 65 -13.02 16.61 9.16
C ALA A 65 -13.01 17.93 9.95
N VAL A 66 -12.66 17.87 11.24
CA VAL A 66 -12.53 19.04 12.13
C VAL A 66 -11.43 20.02 11.70
N LEU A 67 -10.45 19.56 10.91
CA LEU A 67 -9.33 20.36 10.43
C LEU A 67 -9.66 21.12 9.13
N PHE A 68 -10.81 20.86 8.49
CA PHE A 68 -11.22 21.64 7.33
C PHE A 68 -11.61 23.07 7.72
N PRO A 69 -11.28 24.07 6.88
CA PRO A 69 -11.70 25.44 7.12
C PRO A 69 -13.23 25.52 7.16
N LYS A 70 -13.77 26.29 8.11
CA LYS A 70 -15.20 26.56 8.15
C LYS A 70 -15.61 27.24 6.84
N LYS A 71 -16.64 26.72 6.16
CA LYS A 71 -17.24 27.42 5.01
C LYS A 71 -17.67 28.82 5.49
N LYS A 72 -17.28 29.85 4.74
CA LYS A 72 -17.83 31.20 4.89
C LYS A 72 -19.30 31.23 4.53
#